data_AF-A0A8N4ICP8-F1
#
_entry.id   AF-A0A8N4ICP8-F1
#
_cell.length_a   1.000
_cell.length_b   1.000
_cell.length_c   1.000
_cell.angle_alpha   90.00
_cell.angle_beta   90.00
_cell.angle_gamma   90.00
#
_symmetry.space_group_name_H-M   'P 1'
#
loop_
_entity.id
_entity.type
_entity.pdbx_description
1 polymer ?
#
loop_
_entity_poly.entity_id
_entity_poly.type
_entity_poly.pdbx_seq_one_letter_code
_entity_poly.pdbx_strand_id
1 'polypeptide(L)'
;MAAEERLSIYRATRIIKKRENSRLYNALRSIYEDSIFIAEIAGLWRDLPLLANLRCGLWYSPRFEATCYFKSTDGHTNNWSFNTSRLNLHVAQLAGQRGGCIIVDSTRRGKRFPDSMSKTIPIWTCLLNRAVKNCLLRMSAESQRDGESQSNCSPNETADVRLLSDDWDSSLHLPLWVPDIEKAAIEGHIEEWTKQLEACGADIHSLASIIRKPLRPLWISQKTLIWLNEVPDCNSWDFTPIILVSASASDGIAQQRSMSQFSWHYIPGAGDDEESWARGLSPNLFWKHTFELIDSGPDLCNQQVAELVEKERVYRAQRGEYSPQVTVKLHQKFSGNNHSNINGESINSRQLMGSKIFINSMNTTSSDERHPIFWLGSTNLAVAATLHVPDVLDDVDCVLNCNSKFKSFCLPCADSYLHLPMVTSKEDRFSLINNLPSAVGFAKLNLSRGKKMLVCCHNGEDISICVCLAILSSLFDEGGFS
;
A
#
# COMPACT_ATOMS: atom_id res chain seq x y z
N MET A 1 20.96 -23.17 -31.69
CA MET A 1 20.01 -22.06 -31.52
C MET A 1 18.65 -22.65 -31.19
N ALA A 2 18.30 -22.71 -29.90
CA ALA A 2 16.98 -23.14 -29.47
C ALA A 2 15.99 -22.00 -29.79
N ALA A 3 14.92 -22.31 -30.52
CA ALA A 3 13.85 -21.36 -30.77
C ALA A 3 13.26 -20.92 -29.43
N GLU A 4 13.28 -19.62 -29.15
CA GLU A 4 12.54 -19.01 -28.04
C GLU A 4 11.07 -19.38 -28.19
N GLU A 5 10.59 -20.27 -27.33
CA GLU A 5 9.22 -20.76 -27.32
C GLU A 5 8.31 -19.60 -26.92
N ARG A 6 7.80 -18.84 -27.90
CA ARG A 6 6.85 -17.74 -27.68
C ARG A 6 5.68 -18.25 -26.83
N LEU A 7 5.52 -17.70 -25.63
CA LEU A 7 4.41 -18.03 -24.73
C LEU A 7 3.08 -17.81 -25.46
N SER A 8 2.31 -18.89 -25.66
CA SER A 8 0.97 -18.77 -26.23
C SER A 8 0.08 -17.94 -25.31
N ILE A 9 -0.81 -17.14 -25.91
CA ILE A 9 -1.80 -16.31 -25.19
C ILE A 9 -2.57 -17.17 -24.18
N TYR A 10 -2.90 -18.41 -24.54
CA TYR A 10 -3.56 -19.36 -23.65
C TYR A 10 -2.76 -19.69 -22.39
N ARG A 11 -1.45 -19.97 -22.55
CA ARG A 11 -0.54 -20.28 -21.44
C ARG A 11 -0.33 -19.04 -20.56
N ALA A 12 -0.18 -17.87 -21.18
CA ALA A 12 -0.10 -16.59 -20.47
C ALA A 12 -1.37 -16.30 -19.65
N THR A 13 -2.56 -16.43 -20.25
CA THR A 13 -3.85 -16.24 -19.58
C THR A 13 -4.08 -17.22 -18.43
N ARG A 14 -3.72 -18.51 -18.59
CA ARG A 14 -3.77 -19.47 -17.47
C ARG A 14 -2.82 -19.10 -16.34
N ILE A 15 -1.60 -18.64 -16.64
CA ILE A 15 -0.64 -18.21 -15.62
C ILE A 15 -1.17 -16.98 -14.87
N ILE A 16 -1.73 -16.01 -15.59
CA ILE A 16 -2.34 -14.80 -15.00
C ILE A 16 -3.52 -15.19 -14.11
N LYS A 17 -4.48 -15.98 -14.62
CA LYS A 17 -5.63 -16.47 -13.83
C LYS A 17 -5.19 -17.25 -12.59
N LYS A 18 -4.16 -18.10 -12.71
CA LYS A 18 -3.60 -18.84 -11.57
C LYS A 18 -2.95 -17.90 -10.55
N ARG A 19 -2.22 -16.89 -11.00
CA ARG A 19 -1.60 -15.86 -10.14
C ARG A 19 -2.66 -15.00 -9.45
N GLU A 20 -3.70 -14.58 -10.15
CA GLU A 20 -4.82 -13.80 -9.61
C GLU A 20 -5.63 -14.60 -8.60
N ASN A 21 -5.95 -15.87 -8.91
CA ASN A 21 -6.64 -16.75 -7.98
C ASN A 21 -5.80 -17.03 -6.73
N SER A 22 -4.48 -17.16 -6.87
CA SER A 22 -3.60 -17.40 -5.72
C SER A 22 -3.23 -16.13 -4.96
N ARG A 23 -3.48 -14.93 -5.51
CA ARG A 23 -3.01 -13.65 -4.93
C ARG A 23 -3.61 -13.40 -3.55
N LEU A 24 -4.92 -13.64 -3.40
CA LEU A 24 -5.61 -13.49 -2.13
C LEU A 24 -5.03 -14.46 -1.08
N TYR A 25 -4.89 -15.74 -1.42
CA TYR A 25 -4.33 -16.74 -0.50
C TYR A 25 -2.88 -16.42 -0.12
N ASN A 26 -2.05 -16.03 -1.09
CA ASN A 26 -0.67 -15.61 -0.85
C ASN A 26 -0.59 -14.40 0.09
N ALA A 27 -1.47 -13.40 -0.09
CA ALA A 27 -1.52 -12.21 0.77
C ALA A 27 -1.91 -12.58 2.21
N LEU A 28 -2.99 -13.35 2.39
CA LEU A 28 -3.44 -13.80 3.72
C LEU A 28 -2.39 -14.64 4.45
N ARG A 29 -1.73 -15.56 3.74
CA ARG A 29 -0.64 -16.36 4.29
C ARG A 29 0.56 -15.50 4.68
N SER A 30 0.90 -14.49 3.88
CA SER A 30 2.00 -13.56 4.18
C SER A 30 1.69 -12.69 5.39
N ILE A 31 0.45 -12.20 5.50
CA ILE A 31 -0.04 -11.45 6.67
C ILE A 31 0.03 -12.32 7.93
N TYR A 32 -0.45 -13.56 7.87
CA TYR A 32 -0.40 -14.48 9.00
C TYR A 32 1.03 -14.76 9.45
N GLU A 33 1.93 -15.01 8.51
CA GLU A 33 3.34 -15.22 8.81
C GLU A 33 4.00 -14.00 9.45
N ASP A 34 3.77 -12.80 8.90
CA ASP A 34 4.27 -11.55 9.46
C ASP A 34 3.67 -11.25 10.85
N SER A 35 2.44 -11.67 11.10
CA SER A 35 1.79 -11.48 12.41
C SER A 35 2.46 -12.24 13.55
N ILE A 36 3.11 -13.37 13.26
CA ILE A 36 3.84 -14.16 14.26
C ILE A 36 4.99 -13.32 14.81
N PHE A 37 5.73 -12.66 13.92
CA PHE A 37 6.78 -11.73 14.31
C PHE A 37 6.23 -10.54 15.13
N ILE A 38 5.08 -9.97 14.75
CA ILE A 38 4.44 -8.91 15.54
C ILE A 38 4.06 -9.41 16.94
N ALA A 39 3.53 -10.63 17.06
CA ALA A 39 3.17 -11.23 18.34
C ALA A 39 4.40 -11.49 19.22
N GLU A 40 5.52 -11.92 18.63
CA GLU A 40 6.80 -12.08 19.33
C GLU A 40 7.28 -10.75 19.91
N ILE A 41 7.28 -9.68 19.10
CA ILE A 41 7.69 -8.33 19.55
C ILE A 41 6.76 -7.77 20.63
N ALA A 42 5.45 -7.88 20.46
CA ALA A 42 4.48 -7.49 21.49
C ALA A 42 4.65 -8.30 22.78
N GLY A 43 5.08 -9.57 22.68
CA GLY A 43 5.37 -10.44 23.80
C GLY A 43 6.58 -10.02 24.64
N LEU A 44 7.53 -9.26 24.06
CA LEU A 44 8.71 -8.73 24.77
C LEU A 44 8.36 -7.58 25.70
N TRP A 45 7.47 -6.69 25.26
CA TRP A 45 7.03 -5.51 26.01
C TRP A 45 5.53 -5.56 26.24
N ARG A 46 5.09 -6.50 27.10
CA ARG A 46 3.66 -6.77 27.34
C ARG A 46 2.87 -5.57 27.88
N ASP A 47 3.55 -4.67 28.57
CA ASP A 47 2.93 -3.47 29.15
C ASP A 47 2.81 -2.33 28.14
N LEU A 48 3.49 -2.42 27.00
CA LEU A 48 3.42 -1.40 25.96
C LEU A 48 2.23 -1.65 25.03
N PRO A 49 1.39 -0.63 24.80
CA PRO A 49 0.23 -0.76 23.95
C PRO A 49 0.64 -0.99 22.50
N LEU A 50 -0.01 -1.96 21.86
CA LEU A 50 0.15 -2.26 20.43
C LEU A 50 -0.83 -1.44 19.60
N LEU A 51 -0.30 -0.63 18.68
CA LEU A 51 -1.04 0.27 17.81
C LEU A 51 -0.87 -0.11 16.34
N ALA A 52 -1.96 0.01 15.58
CA ALA A 52 -1.92 -0.16 14.13
C ALA A 52 -1.84 1.20 13.43
N ASN A 53 -0.84 1.38 12.55
CA ASN A 53 -0.86 2.50 11.62
C ASN A 53 -1.88 2.22 10.50
N LEU A 54 -2.89 3.09 10.38
CA LEU A 54 -3.99 2.94 9.45
C LEU A 54 -3.47 3.02 8.01
N ARG A 55 -3.75 1.94 7.27
CA ARG A 55 -3.60 1.67 5.82
C ARG A 55 -3.35 0.18 5.68
N CYS A 56 -2.29 -0.31 6.32
CA CYS A 56 -1.95 -1.73 6.29
C CYS A 56 -1.70 -2.35 7.68
N GLY A 57 -1.38 -1.56 8.71
CA GLY A 57 -1.03 -2.06 10.04
C GLY A 57 -2.10 -2.94 10.69
N LEU A 58 -3.38 -2.67 10.41
CA LEU A 58 -4.53 -3.43 10.94
C LEU A 58 -4.51 -4.92 10.58
N TRP A 59 -3.81 -5.32 9.53
CA TRP A 59 -3.76 -6.71 9.09
C TRP A 59 -2.88 -7.59 9.98
N TYR A 60 -1.90 -7.04 10.67
CA TYR A 60 -0.80 -7.84 11.25
C TYR A 60 -0.97 -8.25 12.72
N SER A 61 -2.14 -8.02 13.32
CA SER A 61 -2.49 -8.55 14.63
C SER A 61 -4.00 -8.69 14.77
N PRO A 62 -4.51 -9.73 15.47
CA PRO A 62 -5.93 -9.87 15.78
C PRO A 62 -6.45 -8.80 16.75
N ARG A 63 -5.57 -8.14 17.49
CA ARG A 63 -5.94 -7.14 18.50
C ARG A 63 -4.94 -6.00 18.56
N PHE A 64 -5.46 -4.78 18.56
CA PHE A 64 -4.75 -3.55 18.82
C PHE A 64 -5.44 -2.79 19.95
N GLU A 65 -4.68 -2.04 20.76
CA GLU A 65 -5.24 -1.16 21.80
C GLU A 65 -5.75 0.15 21.22
N ALA A 66 -5.08 0.66 20.18
CA ALA A 66 -5.49 1.85 19.46
C ALA A 66 -5.00 1.84 18.01
N THR A 67 -5.43 2.83 17.24
CA THR A 67 -4.98 3.04 15.86
C THR A 67 -4.37 4.43 15.73
N CYS A 68 -3.40 4.59 14.85
CA CYS A 68 -2.82 5.89 14.48
C CYS A 68 -2.85 6.08 12.98
N TYR A 69 -2.61 7.30 12.50
CA TYR A 69 -2.57 7.58 11.07
C TYR A 69 -1.41 8.51 10.70
N PHE A 70 -0.25 7.90 10.44
CA PHE A 70 0.94 8.54 9.91
C PHE A 70 1.08 8.21 8.43
N LYS A 71 0.93 9.22 7.56
CA LYS A 71 1.04 9.02 6.11
C LYS A 71 2.50 9.07 5.65
N SER A 72 2.92 8.06 4.90
CA SER A 72 4.23 8.03 4.24
C SER A 72 4.48 9.21 3.30
N THR A 73 3.44 9.82 2.73
CA THR A 73 3.56 11.01 1.87
C THR A 73 4.10 12.23 2.60
N ASP A 74 3.85 12.33 3.90
CA ASP A 74 4.23 13.49 4.71
C ASP A 74 5.75 13.46 5.02
N GLY A 75 6.39 12.30 4.81
CA GLY A 75 7.82 12.09 4.98
C GLY A 75 8.50 11.62 3.70
N HIS A 76 7.99 11.96 2.51
CA HIS A 76 8.59 11.48 1.25
C HIS A 76 9.87 12.26 0.93
N THR A 77 10.83 11.63 0.27
CA THR A 77 12.09 12.29 -0.11
C THR A 77 11.80 13.49 -1.01
N ASN A 78 12.39 14.65 -0.67
CA ASN A 78 12.15 15.95 -1.30
C ASN A 78 10.73 16.52 -1.15
N ASN A 79 9.87 15.90 -0.35
CA ASN A 79 8.52 16.39 -0.07
C ASN A 79 8.11 16.03 1.36
N TRP A 80 8.53 16.87 2.31
CA TRP A 80 8.18 16.75 3.72
C TRP A 80 7.10 17.77 4.08
N SER A 81 6.13 17.34 4.87
CA SER A 81 5.09 18.23 5.36
C SER A 81 4.65 17.84 6.75
N PHE A 82 4.25 18.83 7.54
CA PHE A 82 3.60 18.62 8.83
C PHE A 82 2.10 18.89 8.70
N ASN A 83 1.28 17.91 9.08
CA ASN A 83 -0.18 18.01 8.95
C ASN A 83 -0.83 18.32 10.31
N THR A 84 -1.38 19.53 10.44
CA THR A 84 -2.06 19.98 11.67
C THR A 84 -3.44 19.36 11.89
N SER A 85 -4.03 18.70 10.87
CA SER A 85 -5.29 17.96 11.02
C SER A 85 -5.11 16.51 11.48
N ARG A 86 -3.88 15.97 11.40
CA ARG A 86 -3.53 14.58 11.76
C ARG A 86 -2.44 14.54 12.82
N LEU A 87 -2.70 15.19 13.95
CA LEU A 87 -1.71 15.34 15.01
C LEU A 87 -1.39 14.05 15.78
N ASN A 88 -2.25 13.03 15.75
CA ASN A 88 -2.05 11.79 16.50
C ASN A 88 -1.74 12.01 18.00
N LEU A 89 -2.26 13.07 18.63
CA LEU A 89 -1.95 13.41 20.03
C LEU A 89 -2.31 12.28 21.01
N HIS A 90 -3.36 11.53 20.71
CA HIS A 90 -3.78 10.37 21.49
C HIS A 90 -2.68 9.30 21.58
N VAL A 91 -1.84 9.16 20.56
CA VAL A 91 -0.69 8.25 20.57
C VAL A 91 0.34 8.70 21.59
N ALA A 92 0.65 10.00 21.61
CA ALA A 92 1.60 10.58 22.55
C ALA A 92 1.08 10.52 24.00
N GLN A 93 -0.21 10.78 24.21
CA GLN A 93 -0.88 10.64 25.50
C GLN A 93 -0.81 9.19 25.99
N LEU A 94 -1.19 8.23 25.14
CA LEU A 94 -1.16 6.80 25.47
C LEU A 94 0.27 6.33 25.76
N ALA A 95 1.25 6.76 24.96
CA ALA A 95 2.66 6.46 25.19
C ALA A 95 3.16 7.02 26.51
N GLY A 96 2.85 8.28 26.83
CA GLY A 96 3.23 8.89 28.11
C GLY A 96 2.61 8.20 29.33
N GLN A 97 1.35 7.75 29.22
CA GLN A 97 0.66 7.02 30.29
C GLN A 97 1.20 5.59 30.51
N ARG A 98 1.63 4.93 29.43
CA ARG A 98 2.06 3.51 29.45
C ARG A 98 3.58 3.32 29.47
N GLY A 99 4.35 4.41 29.47
CA GLY A 99 5.81 4.35 29.39
C GLY A 99 6.34 3.98 28.01
N GLY A 100 5.54 4.13 26.95
CA GLY A 100 5.90 3.86 25.56
C GLY A 100 4.74 3.31 24.74
N CYS A 101 4.98 3.02 23.45
CA CYS A 101 4.05 2.28 22.62
C CYS A 101 4.75 1.54 21.47
N ILE A 102 4.05 0.56 20.88
CA ILE A 102 4.49 -0.17 19.69
C ILE A 102 3.57 0.21 18.53
N ILE A 103 4.12 0.67 17.41
CA ILE A 103 3.38 1.01 16.20
C ILE A 103 3.74 0.03 15.10
N VAL A 104 2.73 -0.65 14.57
CA VAL A 104 2.86 -1.63 13.49
C VAL A 104 2.45 -1.02 12.15
N ASP A 105 3.33 -1.18 11.18
CA ASP A 105 3.10 -0.82 9.78
C ASP A 105 3.88 -1.79 8.90
N SER A 106 3.70 -1.73 7.58
CA SER A 106 4.49 -2.52 6.65
C SER A 106 4.85 -1.74 5.41
N THR A 107 5.79 -2.26 4.64
CA THR A 107 6.15 -1.70 3.35
C THR A 107 6.34 -2.81 2.33
N ARG A 108 6.10 -2.47 1.07
CA ARG A 108 6.34 -3.35 -0.07
C ARG A 108 7.82 -3.62 -0.27
N ARG A 109 8.08 -4.59 -1.15
CA ARG A 109 9.40 -5.00 -1.62
C ARG A 109 10.29 -3.80 -1.97
N GLY A 110 11.54 -3.85 -1.48
CA GLY A 110 12.59 -2.87 -1.78
C GLY A 110 12.88 -1.88 -0.65
N LYS A 111 11.94 -1.66 0.28
CA LYS A 111 12.17 -0.87 1.50
C LYS A 111 12.12 -1.75 2.74
N ARG A 112 12.91 -1.40 3.76
CA ARG A 112 12.87 -2.06 5.07
C ARG A 112 11.80 -1.46 5.98
N PHE A 113 11.61 -0.15 5.89
CA PHE A 113 10.62 0.61 6.64
C PHE A 113 9.86 1.53 5.69
N PRO A 114 8.56 1.79 5.94
CA PRO A 114 7.84 2.84 5.24
C PRO A 114 8.41 4.23 5.58
N ASP A 115 8.13 5.21 4.72
CA ASP A 115 8.57 6.61 4.94
C ASP A 115 7.87 7.20 6.18
N SER A 116 6.67 6.71 6.53
CA SER A 116 5.95 7.03 7.76
C SER A 116 6.81 6.78 9.00
N MET A 117 7.49 5.63 9.07
CA MET A 117 8.37 5.25 10.17
C MET A 117 9.76 5.86 10.07
N SER A 118 10.27 6.05 8.85
CA SER A 118 11.64 6.56 8.66
C SER A 118 11.75 8.06 8.87
N LYS A 119 10.68 8.83 8.61
CA LYS A 119 10.72 10.30 8.60
C LYS A 119 9.50 10.94 9.27
N THR A 120 8.27 10.54 8.92
CA THR A 120 7.06 11.22 9.43
C THR A 120 6.94 11.14 10.96
N ILE A 121 7.06 9.94 11.54
CA ILE A 121 6.98 9.75 13.00
C ILE A 121 8.16 10.42 13.72
N PRO A 122 9.42 10.29 13.26
CA PRO A 122 10.55 11.07 13.79
C PRO A 122 10.35 12.58 13.82
N ILE A 123 9.85 13.15 12.72
CA ILE A 123 9.51 14.59 12.65
C ILE A 123 8.44 14.89 13.70
N TRP A 124 7.38 14.09 13.76
CA TRP A 124 6.31 14.24 14.73
C TRP A 124 6.79 14.18 16.19
N THR A 125 7.64 13.21 16.55
CA THR A 125 8.22 13.12 17.90
C THR A 125 9.05 14.35 18.25
N CYS A 126 9.86 14.83 17.30
CA CYS A 126 10.70 16.02 17.50
C CYS A 126 9.86 17.27 17.74
N LEU A 127 8.81 17.47 16.94
CA LEU A 127 7.89 18.60 17.07
C LEU A 127 7.12 18.57 18.40
N LEU A 128 6.64 17.40 18.82
CA LEU A 128 5.98 17.25 20.12
C LEU A 128 6.95 17.51 21.28
N ASN A 129 8.18 16.99 21.22
CA ASN A 129 9.16 17.24 22.27
C ASN A 129 9.47 18.73 22.41
N ARG A 130 9.61 19.45 21.28
CA ARG A 130 9.81 20.91 21.29
C ARG A 130 8.62 21.66 21.86
N ALA A 131 7.40 21.34 21.42
CA ALA A 131 6.19 21.99 21.89
C ALA A 131 5.96 21.74 23.41
N VAL A 132 6.19 20.51 23.88
CA VAL A 132 6.12 20.16 25.30
C VAL A 132 7.17 20.92 26.11
N LYS A 133 8.44 20.94 25.66
CA LYS A 133 9.51 21.72 26.30
C LYS A 133 9.14 23.20 26.43
N ASN A 134 8.66 23.81 25.34
CA ASN A 134 8.24 25.20 25.33
C ASN A 134 7.06 25.45 26.28
N CYS A 135 6.10 24.52 26.37
CA CYS A 135 4.98 24.60 27.30
C CYS A 135 5.45 24.55 28.76
N LEU A 136 6.32 23.59 29.11
CA LEU A 136 6.89 23.45 30.47
C LEU A 136 7.67 24.70 30.90
N LEU A 137 8.42 25.32 29.97
CA LEU A 137 9.12 26.58 30.21
C LEU A 137 8.16 27.74 30.49
N ARG A 138 7.05 27.84 29.74
CA ARG A 138 6.02 28.87 29.95
C ARG A 138 5.34 28.71 31.32
N MET A 139 4.93 27.48 31.67
CA MET A 139 4.32 27.17 32.96
C MET A 139 5.24 27.52 34.14
N SER A 140 6.54 27.27 33.99
CA SER A 140 7.55 27.62 35.00
C SER A 140 7.76 29.13 35.14
N ALA A 141 7.59 29.90 34.06
CA ALA A 141 7.74 31.36 34.05
C ALA A 141 6.47 32.08 34.55
N GLU A 142 5.29 31.51 34.37
CA GLU A 142 4.01 32.02 34.91
C GLU A 142 3.94 31.80 36.42
N SER A 143 4.33 30.60 36.90
CA SER A 143 4.40 30.28 38.34
C SER A 143 5.34 31.19 39.13
N GLN A 144 6.35 31.79 38.48
CA GLN A 144 7.26 32.78 39.09
C GLN A 144 6.70 34.20 39.09
N ARG A 145 5.76 34.52 38.20
CA ARG A 145 5.13 35.84 38.12
C ARG A 145 3.94 35.98 39.08
N ASP A 146 3.23 34.88 39.34
CA ASP A 146 2.09 34.85 40.28
C ASP A 146 2.53 34.62 41.74
N GLY A 147 3.83 34.44 42.00
CA GLY A 147 4.43 34.09 43.29
C GLY A 147 4.60 35.21 44.32
N GLU A 148 4.03 36.41 44.14
CA GLU A 148 3.89 37.39 45.24
C GLU A 148 2.66 37.12 46.13
N SER A 149 1.87 36.07 45.85
CA SER A 149 0.74 35.67 46.70
C SER A 149 0.78 34.18 47.01
N GLN A 150 1.45 33.86 48.14
CA GLN A 150 1.39 32.63 48.94
C GLN A 150 0.76 31.38 48.27
N SER A 151 1.58 30.57 47.58
CA SER A 151 1.29 29.16 47.38
C SER A 151 2.38 28.32 48.05
N ASN A 152 1.97 27.38 48.91
CA ASN A 152 2.84 26.44 49.60
C ASN A 152 3.23 25.28 48.66
N CYS A 153 3.89 25.57 47.54
CA CYS A 153 4.57 24.53 46.76
C CYS A 153 5.99 24.36 47.31
N SER A 154 6.37 23.11 47.56
CA SER A 154 7.69 22.81 48.13
C SER A 154 8.81 23.24 47.17
N PRO A 155 9.92 23.83 47.65
CA PRO A 155 11.03 24.29 46.79
C PRO A 155 11.73 23.18 45.99
N ASN A 156 11.41 21.90 46.23
CA ASN A 156 11.96 20.76 45.50
C ASN A 156 11.26 20.53 44.15
N GLU A 157 9.94 20.77 44.04
CA GLU A 157 9.18 20.53 42.79
C GLU A 157 9.54 21.54 41.68
N THR A 158 9.83 22.79 42.05
CA THR A 158 10.24 23.83 41.09
C THR A 158 11.69 23.69 40.63
N ALA A 159 12.55 23.06 41.43
CA ALA A 159 13.92 22.72 41.03
C ALA A 159 13.94 21.52 40.07
N ASP A 160 13.13 20.49 40.32
CA ASP A 160 13.01 19.31 39.45
C ASP A 160 12.47 19.66 38.05
N VAL A 161 11.47 20.54 37.94
CA VAL A 161 10.93 20.97 36.62
C VAL A 161 11.96 21.73 35.78
N ARG A 162 12.83 22.54 36.41
CA ARG A 162 13.91 23.25 35.71
C ARG A 162 15.02 22.32 35.26
N LEU A 163 15.42 21.35 36.09
CA LEU A 163 16.42 20.33 35.72
C LEU A 163 15.91 19.41 34.60
N LEU A 164 14.64 19.01 34.65
CA LEU A 164 13.97 18.25 33.57
C LEU A 164 13.93 19.01 32.23
N SER A 165 13.84 20.33 32.27
CA SER A 165 13.78 21.18 31.06
C SER A 165 15.13 21.30 30.34
N ASP A 166 16.24 21.40 31.08
CA ASP A 166 17.56 21.55 30.46
C ASP A 166 18.03 20.26 29.77
N ASP A 167 17.75 19.10 30.37
CA ASP A 167 18.07 17.77 29.80
C ASP A 167 17.01 17.22 28.83
N TRP A 168 15.92 17.97 28.56
CA TRP A 168 14.87 17.51 27.64
C TRP A 168 15.34 17.51 26.18
N ASP A 169 15.43 16.30 25.61
CA ASP A 169 15.87 16.08 24.24
C ASP A 169 14.80 16.49 23.20
N SER A 170 15.11 17.58 22.49
CA SER A 170 14.30 18.16 21.42
C SER A 170 14.93 17.97 20.02
N SER A 171 15.94 17.10 19.91
CA SER A 171 16.65 16.84 18.66
C SER A 171 15.85 15.91 17.73
N LEU A 172 16.20 15.94 16.44
CA LEU A 172 15.57 15.09 15.43
C LEU A 172 16.29 13.73 15.35
N HIS A 173 15.60 12.66 15.75
CA HIS A 173 16.11 11.28 15.72
C HIS A 173 15.63 10.55 14.47
N LEU A 174 16.45 10.54 13.42
CA LEU A 174 16.21 9.76 12.20
C LEU A 174 17.03 8.45 12.22
N PRO A 175 16.58 7.41 11.49
CA PRO A 175 17.33 6.17 11.41
C PRO A 175 18.58 6.35 10.54
N LEU A 176 19.59 5.50 10.77
CA LEU A 176 20.92 5.59 10.13
C LEU A 176 20.92 5.49 8.60
N TRP A 177 19.85 4.97 7.99
CA TRP A 177 19.73 4.88 6.53
C TRP A 177 19.14 6.13 5.87
N VAL A 178 18.73 7.13 6.65
CA VAL A 178 18.36 8.45 6.12
C VAL A 178 19.64 9.30 6.05
N PRO A 179 20.05 9.79 4.87
CA PRO A 179 21.29 10.55 4.72
C PRO A 179 21.31 11.82 5.55
N ASP A 180 22.49 12.23 6.04
CA ASP A 180 22.65 13.46 6.83
C ASP A 180 22.23 14.73 6.07
N ILE A 181 22.39 14.74 4.75
CA ILE A 181 21.91 15.84 3.89
C ILE A 181 20.38 15.93 3.95
N GLU A 182 19.69 14.79 3.93
CA GLU A 182 18.23 14.74 4.05
C GLU A 182 17.80 15.16 5.46
N LYS A 183 18.53 14.70 6.50
CA LYS A 183 18.32 15.13 7.88
C LYS A 183 18.44 16.65 8.03
N ALA A 184 19.51 17.25 7.52
CA ALA A 184 19.75 18.70 7.59
C ALA A 184 18.65 19.50 6.87
N ALA A 185 18.17 19.00 5.72
CA ALA A 185 17.05 19.61 5.01
C ALA A 185 15.76 19.58 5.84
N ILE A 186 15.46 18.45 6.49
CA ILE A 186 14.31 18.31 7.39
C ILE A 186 14.46 19.25 8.60
N GLU A 187 15.65 19.30 9.21
CA GLU A 187 15.95 20.17 10.36
C GLU A 187 15.68 21.65 10.08
N GLY A 188 15.91 22.10 8.83
CA GLY A 188 15.59 23.44 8.37
C GLY A 188 14.11 23.82 8.47
N HIS A 189 13.20 22.84 8.49
CA HIS A 189 11.75 23.06 8.60
C HIS A 189 11.20 22.89 10.03
N ILE A 190 11.94 22.26 10.95
CA ILE A 190 11.41 21.88 12.27
C ILE A 190 10.98 23.11 13.07
N GLU A 191 11.72 24.22 13.00
CA GLU A 191 11.36 25.46 13.70
C GLU A 191 10.01 26.03 13.22
N GLU A 192 9.80 26.06 11.91
CA GLU A 192 8.54 26.52 11.32
C GLU A 192 7.37 25.61 11.72
N TRP A 193 7.53 24.29 11.58
CA TRP A 193 6.48 23.35 11.95
C TRP A 193 6.19 23.33 13.45
N THR A 194 7.17 23.61 14.31
CA THR A 194 6.96 23.75 15.76
C THR A 194 6.01 24.92 16.03
N LYS A 195 6.24 26.07 15.38
CA LYS A 195 5.33 27.23 15.49
C LYS A 195 3.94 26.90 14.95
N GLN A 196 3.84 26.17 13.85
CA GLN A 196 2.55 25.74 13.30
C GLN A 196 1.78 24.82 14.25
N LEU A 197 2.48 23.89 14.93
CA LEU A 197 1.89 23.02 15.95
C LEU A 197 1.39 23.83 17.16
N GLU A 198 2.17 24.79 17.65
CA GLU A 198 1.76 25.62 18.78
C GLU A 198 0.58 26.54 18.42
N ALA A 199 0.51 27.01 17.18
CA ALA A 199 -0.54 27.89 16.70
C ALA A 199 -1.85 27.15 16.33
N CYS A 200 -1.84 25.83 16.15
CA CYS A 200 -3.01 25.09 15.66
C CYS A 200 -4.06 24.79 16.73
N GLY A 201 -3.85 25.22 17.98
CA GLY A 201 -4.80 25.02 19.08
C GLY A 201 -4.78 23.60 19.66
N ALA A 202 -3.71 22.83 19.41
CA ALA A 202 -3.49 21.55 20.05
C ALA A 202 -3.35 21.70 21.57
N ASP A 203 -3.98 20.80 22.33
CA ASP A 203 -3.85 20.78 23.80
C ASP A 203 -2.51 20.16 24.24
N ILE A 204 -1.44 20.92 24.02
CA ILE A 204 -0.07 20.57 24.44
C ILE A 204 0.07 20.64 25.95
N HIS A 205 -0.73 21.45 26.65
CA HIS A 205 -0.67 21.59 28.10
C HIS A 205 -1.03 20.28 28.80
N SER A 206 -2.15 19.65 28.42
CA SER A 206 -2.50 18.32 28.94
C SER A 206 -1.44 17.28 28.60
N LEU A 207 -0.86 17.36 27.40
CA LEU A 207 0.22 16.45 27.00
C LEU A 207 1.48 16.62 27.86
N ALA A 208 1.87 17.86 28.17
CA ALA A 208 3.03 18.18 28.99
C ALA A 208 2.89 17.66 30.42
N SER A 209 1.66 17.59 30.96
CA SER A 209 1.40 16.97 32.27
C SER A 209 1.54 15.44 32.29
N ILE A 210 1.41 14.79 31.13
CA ILE A 210 1.42 13.33 31.00
C ILE A 210 2.81 12.83 30.63
N ILE A 211 3.46 13.46 29.64
CA ILE A 211 4.77 13.03 29.14
C ILE A 211 5.86 13.53 30.10
N ARG A 212 6.46 12.60 30.83
CA ARG A 212 7.55 12.88 31.78
C ARG A 212 8.96 12.77 31.18
N LYS A 213 9.09 12.09 30.03
CA LYS A 213 10.35 11.87 29.31
C LYS A 213 10.13 12.13 27.82
N PRO A 214 11.09 12.71 27.08
CA PRO A 214 10.92 13.01 25.65
C PRO A 214 10.57 11.76 24.84
N LEU A 215 9.75 11.90 23.81
CA LEU A 215 9.40 10.80 22.91
C LEU A 215 10.61 10.47 22.02
N ARG A 216 10.91 9.18 21.84
CA ARG A 216 12.00 8.75 20.95
C ARG A 216 11.61 7.54 20.09
N PRO A 217 11.75 7.63 18.76
CA PRO A 217 11.48 6.50 17.87
C PRO A 217 12.60 5.46 17.95
N LEU A 218 12.21 4.18 17.93
CA LEU A 218 13.11 3.03 17.80
C LEU A 218 12.62 2.13 16.65
N TRP A 219 13.51 1.53 15.88
CA TRP A 219 13.12 0.78 14.66
C TRP A 219 13.42 -0.71 14.78
N ILE A 220 12.39 -1.52 14.60
CA ILE A 220 12.48 -2.99 14.64
C ILE A 220 11.93 -3.56 13.34
N SER A 221 12.66 -4.49 12.74
CA SER A 221 12.19 -5.30 11.63
C SER A 221 12.63 -6.76 11.83
N GLN A 222 12.18 -7.67 10.97
CA GLN A 222 12.60 -9.08 11.02
C GLN A 222 14.12 -9.32 10.91
N LYS A 223 14.91 -8.32 10.51
CA LYS A 223 16.39 -8.39 10.45
C LYS A 223 17.07 -7.84 11.71
N THR A 224 16.31 -7.27 12.63
CA THR A 224 16.85 -6.68 13.86
C THR A 224 17.18 -7.81 14.83
N LEU A 225 18.47 -7.91 15.19
CA LEU A 225 18.98 -8.91 16.13
C LEU A 225 19.02 -8.36 17.57
N ILE A 226 17.86 -7.94 18.09
CA ILE A 226 17.72 -7.50 19.50
C ILE A 226 17.83 -8.65 20.51
N TRP A 227 17.86 -9.89 20.02
CA TRP A 227 17.64 -11.13 20.78
C TRP A 227 18.87 -11.71 21.48
N LEU A 228 20.04 -11.10 21.32
CA LEU A 228 21.29 -11.81 21.63
C LEU A 228 21.66 -11.80 23.11
N ASN A 229 21.25 -10.80 23.91
CA ASN A 229 21.78 -10.66 25.27
C ASN A 229 20.74 -10.36 26.36
N GLU A 230 19.79 -9.44 26.20
CA GLU A 230 18.76 -9.11 27.21
C GLU A 230 17.68 -8.20 26.60
N VAL A 231 16.42 -8.30 27.06
CA VAL A 231 15.35 -7.36 26.67
C VAL A 231 15.51 -6.10 27.52
N PRO A 232 15.73 -4.91 26.93
CA PRO A 232 15.87 -3.70 27.71
C PRO A 232 14.59 -3.37 28.47
N ASP A 233 14.73 -3.05 29.76
CA ASP A 233 13.64 -2.46 30.54
C ASP A 233 13.40 -1.03 30.06
N CYS A 234 12.22 -0.80 29.47
CA CYS A 234 11.81 0.52 28.98
C CYS A 234 11.82 1.61 30.06
N ASN A 235 11.68 1.26 31.35
CA ASN A 235 11.72 2.23 32.45
C ASN A 235 13.12 2.80 32.67
N SER A 236 14.16 2.06 32.29
CA SER A 236 15.57 2.45 32.43
C SER A 236 16.01 3.55 31.45
N TRP A 237 15.26 3.75 30.37
CA TRP A 237 15.58 4.77 29.37
C TRP A 237 15.24 6.16 29.87
N ASP A 238 16.01 7.14 29.45
CA ASP A 238 15.81 8.58 29.67
C ASP A 238 14.73 9.19 28.76
N PHE A 239 14.14 8.38 27.87
CA PHE A 239 13.08 8.76 26.94
C PHE A 239 11.88 7.81 27.01
N THR A 240 10.73 8.26 26.48
CA THR A 240 9.54 7.44 26.24
C THR A 240 9.63 6.80 24.86
N PRO A 241 9.77 5.46 24.74
CA PRO A 241 9.99 4.79 23.46
C PRO A 241 8.74 4.72 22.60
N ILE A 242 8.89 5.08 21.33
CA ILE A 242 7.93 4.84 20.26
C ILE A 242 8.53 3.75 19.36
N ILE A 243 8.18 2.49 19.61
CA ILE A 243 8.76 1.33 18.94
C ILE A 243 8.05 1.12 17.59
N LEU A 244 8.76 1.37 16.51
CA LEU A 244 8.28 1.28 15.14
C LEU A 244 8.63 -0.07 14.54
N VAL A 245 7.61 -0.92 14.37
CA VAL A 245 7.77 -2.30 13.90
C VAL A 245 7.30 -2.42 12.46
N SER A 246 8.25 -2.63 11.55
CA SER A 246 7.95 -2.99 10.16
C SER A 246 7.67 -4.50 10.10
N ALA A 247 6.41 -4.86 9.86
CA ALA A 247 5.93 -6.24 9.98
C ALA A 247 6.60 -7.19 8.98
N SER A 248 6.77 -6.75 7.74
CA SER A 248 7.18 -7.62 6.64
C SER A 248 8.69 -7.75 6.46
N ALA A 249 9.13 -8.92 6.00
CA ALA A 249 10.49 -9.17 5.60
C ALA A 249 10.86 -8.34 4.37
N SER A 250 12.04 -7.69 4.41
CA SER A 250 12.53 -6.89 3.29
C SER A 250 13.29 -7.69 2.23
N ASP A 251 13.42 -9.01 2.39
CA ASP A 251 14.18 -9.84 1.47
C ASP A 251 13.53 -9.83 0.09
N GLY A 252 14.25 -9.20 -0.84
CA GLY A 252 13.80 -8.93 -2.19
C GLY A 252 13.72 -10.15 -3.09
N ILE A 253 13.58 -11.37 -2.55
CA ILE A 253 13.38 -12.59 -3.32
C ILE A 253 11.99 -13.10 -2.96
N ALA A 254 11.12 -13.23 -3.96
CA ALA A 254 9.83 -13.89 -3.79
C ALA A 254 10.11 -15.36 -3.47
N GLN A 255 10.22 -15.67 -2.18
CA GLN A 255 10.45 -17.02 -1.72
C GLN A 255 9.13 -17.77 -1.81
N GLN A 256 9.13 -18.84 -2.60
CA GLN A 256 8.08 -19.84 -2.52
C GLN A 256 8.24 -20.54 -1.16
N ARG A 257 7.28 -20.33 -0.27
CA ARG A 257 7.26 -20.95 1.04
C ARG A 257 6.35 -22.17 1.01
N SER A 258 6.67 -23.13 1.88
CA SER A 258 5.89 -24.35 2.06
C SER A 258 5.89 -24.69 3.54
N MET A 259 4.74 -24.54 4.16
CA MET A 259 4.40 -25.07 5.47
C MET A 259 2.99 -25.61 5.33
N SER A 260 2.81 -26.92 5.52
CA SER A 260 1.61 -27.73 5.17
C SER A 260 1.63 -28.36 3.75
N GLN A 261 0.47 -28.86 3.32
CA GLN A 261 0.19 -29.49 2.04
C GLN A 261 0.28 -28.52 0.84
N PHE A 262 0.31 -27.20 1.09
CA PHE A 262 0.24 -26.17 0.05
C PHE A 262 1.49 -25.28 0.04
N SER A 263 1.91 -24.89 -1.17
CA SER A 263 2.92 -23.86 -1.37
C SER A 263 2.28 -22.51 -1.68
N TRP A 264 2.91 -21.42 -1.21
CA TRP A 264 2.49 -20.05 -1.51
C TRP A 264 3.70 -19.17 -1.81
N HIS A 265 3.44 -18.01 -2.39
CA HIS A 265 4.48 -17.00 -2.62
C HIS A 265 4.35 -15.93 -1.55
N TYR A 266 5.43 -15.69 -0.80
CA TYR A 266 5.44 -14.61 0.18
C TYR A 266 5.36 -13.24 -0.51
N ILE A 267 4.51 -12.36 0.00
CA ILE A 267 4.28 -11.01 -0.48
C ILE A 267 4.65 -10.04 0.65
N PRO A 268 5.82 -9.36 0.57
CA PRO A 268 6.17 -8.31 1.51
C PRO A 268 5.17 -7.16 1.47
N GLY A 269 4.69 -6.73 2.64
CA GLY A 269 3.70 -5.66 2.75
C GLY A 269 2.34 -6.05 2.23
N ALA A 270 1.94 -7.31 2.39
CA ALA A 270 0.68 -7.85 1.85
C ALA A 270 -0.58 -7.12 2.35
N GLY A 271 -0.54 -6.51 3.54
CA GLY A 271 -1.65 -5.70 4.05
C GLY A 271 -1.83 -4.36 3.31
N ASP A 272 -0.91 -3.97 2.43
CA ASP A 272 -0.98 -2.72 1.65
C ASP A 272 -1.70 -2.92 0.30
N ASP A 273 -2.31 -1.85 -0.24
CA ASP A 273 -3.33 -1.88 -1.32
C ASP A 273 -4.30 -3.07 -1.20
N GLU A 274 -4.95 -3.23 -0.03
CA GLU A 274 -5.98 -4.25 0.19
C GLU A 274 -7.10 -4.20 -0.86
N GLU A 275 -7.36 -3.03 -1.44
CA GLU A 275 -8.34 -2.83 -2.51
C GLU A 275 -8.04 -3.66 -3.76
N SER A 276 -6.77 -4.04 -3.96
CA SER A 276 -6.33 -4.83 -5.11
C SER A 276 -6.55 -6.35 -4.97
N TRP A 277 -6.79 -6.86 -3.75
CA TRP A 277 -6.82 -8.31 -3.52
C TRP A 277 -7.82 -8.78 -2.45
N ALA A 278 -8.21 -7.95 -1.48
CA ALA A 278 -9.00 -8.38 -0.31
C ALA A 278 -10.46 -8.70 -0.63
N ARG A 279 -11.00 -8.21 -1.77
CA ARG A 279 -12.37 -8.53 -2.23
C ARG A 279 -13.45 -8.29 -1.17
N GLY A 280 -13.30 -7.23 -0.38
CA GLY A 280 -14.23 -6.87 0.70
C GLY A 280 -13.97 -7.57 2.05
N LEU A 281 -12.98 -8.47 2.12
CA LEU A 281 -12.49 -9.02 3.39
C LEU A 281 -11.86 -7.90 4.23
N SER A 282 -12.30 -7.78 5.47
CA SER A 282 -11.68 -6.85 6.44
C SER A 282 -10.70 -7.58 7.36
N PRO A 283 -9.72 -6.87 7.97
CA PRO A 283 -8.80 -7.47 8.93
C PRO A 283 -9.52 -8.21 10.07
N ASN A 284 -10.57 -7.61 10.63
CA ASN A 284 -11.35 -8.22 11.72
C ASN A 284 -12.03 -9.53 11.28
N LEU A 285 -12.53 -9.59 10.04
CA LEU A 285 -13.17 -10.80 9.52
C LEU A 285 -12.14 -11.89 9.22
N PHE A 286 -10.97 -11.50 8.67
CA PHE A 286 -9.85 -12.42 8.49
C PHE A 286 -9.39 -13.02 9.83
N TRP A 287 -9.20 -12.21 10.87
CA TRP A 287 -8.75 -12.68 12.19
C TRP A 287 -9.76 -13.57 12.90
N LYS A 288 -11.07 -13.41 12.64
CA LYS A 288 -12.11 -14.31 13.15
C LYS A 288 -12.10 -15.69 12.47
N HIS A 289 -11.68 -15.77 11.22
CA HIS A 289 -11.74 -16.98 10.39
C HIS A 289 -10.37 -17.41 9.86
N THR A 290 -9.29 -17.05 10.56
CA THR A 290 -7.91 -17.18 10.05
C THR A 290 -7.57 -18.62 9.70
N PHE A 291 -7.78 -19.56 10.62
CA PHE A 291 -7.47 -20.97 10.40
C PHE A 291 -8.30 -21.58 9.28
N GLU A 292 -9.60 -21.27 9.21
CA GLU A 292 -10.50 -21.75 8.15
C GLU A 292 -10.01 -21.31 6.75
N LEU A 293 -9.67 -20.03 6.59
CA LEU A 293 -9.22 -19.43 5.32
C LEU A 293 -7.82 -19.87 4.91
N ILE A 294 -6.96 -20.15 5.88
CA ILE A 294 -5.59 -20.55 5.64
C ILE A 294 -5.51 -22.05 5.32
N ASP A 295 -6.28 -22.89 5.99
CA ASP A 295 -6.24 -24.34 5.82
C ASP A 295 -7.02 -24.80 4.58
N SER A 296 -7.91 -23.96 4.03
CA SER A 296 -8.67 -24.25 2.81
C SER A 296 -7.81 -24.41 1.55
N GLY A 297 -6.57 -23.92 1.60
CA GLY A 297 -5.68 -23.87 0.44
C GLY A 297 -6.10 -22.84 -0.62
N PRO A 298 -5.26 -22.63 -1.65
CA PRO A 298 -5.42 -21.55 -2.63
C PRO A 298 -6.65 -21.68 -3.52
N ASP A 299 -7.13 -22.91 -3.78
CA ASP A 299 -8.24 -23.16 -4.70
C ASP A 299 -9.59 -22.76 -4.11
N LEU A 300 -9.81 -23.03 -2.81
CA LEU A 300 -11.08 -22.75 -2.12
C LEU A 300 -11.09 -21.40 -1.39
N CYS A 301 -9.93 -20.79 -1.13
CA CYS A 301 -9.83 -19.56 -0.33
C CYS A 301 -10.69 -18.41 -0.89
N ASN A 302 -10.71 -18.21 -2.22
CA ASN A 302 -11.53 -17.16 -2.83
C ASN A 302 -13.03 -17.39 -2.61
N GLN A 303 -13.49 -18.63 -2.71
CA GLN A 303 -14.88 -18.98 -2.51
C GLN A 303 -15.29 -18.73 -1.05
N GLN A 304 -14.49 -19.19 -0.10
CA GLN A 304 -14.75 -18.99 1.32
C GLN A 304 -14.76 -17.51 1.70
N VAL A 305 -13.81 -16.71 1.19
CA VAL A 305 -13.84 -15.26 1.42
C VAL A 305 -15.12 -14.63 0.89
N ALA A 306 -15.55 -15.01 -0.32
CA ALA A 306 -16.79 -14.48 -0.89
C ALA A 306 -18.02 -14.84 -0.03
N GLU A 307 -18.10 -16.08 0.45
CA GLU A 307 -19.16 -16.55 1.34
C GLU A 307 -19.15 -15.81 2.69
N LEU A 308 -17.97 -15.60 3.29
CA LEU A 308 -17.83 -14.87 4.56
C LEU A 308 -18.20 -13.40 4.43
N VAL A 309 -17.71 -12.73 3.38
CA VAL A 309 -18.00 -11.31 3.12
C VAL A 309 -19.50 -11.12 2.87
N GLU A 310 -20.13 -12.00 2.10
CA GLU A 310 -21.58 -11.93 1.85
C GLU A 310 -22.39 -12.20 3.13
N LYS A 311 -21.99 -13.16 3.95
CA LYS A 311 -22.64 -13.44 5.24
C LYS A 311 -22.57 -12.22 6.19
N GLU A 312 -21.40 -11.59 6.29
CA GLU A 312 -21.20 -10.38 7.08
C GLU A 312 -22.04 -9.21 6.53
N ARG A 313 -22.10 -9.06 5.21
CA ARG A 313 -22.91 -8.04 4.53
C ARG A 313 -24.40 -8.21 4.86
N VAL A 314 -24.94 -9.42 4.73
CA VAL A 314 -26.34 -9.74 5.05
C VAL A 314 -26.63 -9.48 6.53
N TYR A 315 -25.73 -9.89 7.42
CA TYR A 315 -25.86 -9.67 8.85
C TYR A 315 -25.96 -8.18 9.22
N ARG A 316 -25.13 -7.32 8.61
CA ARG A 316 -25.18 -5.86 8.78
C ARG A 316 -26.47 -5.25 8.23
N ALA A 317 -26.90 -5.70 7.05
CA ALA A 317 -28.14 -5.23 6.43
C ALA A 317 -29.37 -5.54 7.29
N GLN A 318 -29.42 -6.72 7.91
CA GLN A 318 -30.51 -7.10 8.84
C GLN A 318 -30.58 -6.21 10.09
N ARG A 319 -29.50 -5.52 10.44
CA ARG A 319 -29.42 -4.60 11.59
C ARG A 319 -29.59 -3.12 11.22
N GLY A 320 -29.89 -2.84 9.95
CA GLY A 320 -30.01 -1.47 9.45
C GLY A 320 -28.67 -0.74 9.33
N GLU A 321 -27.55 -1.45 9.37
CA GLU A 321 -26.23 -0.87 9.14
C GLU A 321 -25.98 -0.68 7.63
N TYR A 322 -25.19 0.33 7.27
CA TYR A 322 -24.85 0.61 5.87
C TYR A 322 -24.10 -0.57 5.23
N SER A 323 -24.72 -1.18 4.22
CA SER A 323 -24.19 -2.30 3.45
C SER A 323 -24.19 -1.93 1.96
N PRO A 324 -23.07 -1.47 1.38
CA PRO A 324 -23.00 -1.19 -0.05
C PRO A 324 -23.22 -2.48 -0.84
N GLN A 325 -24.06 -2.43 -1.87
CA GLN A 325 -24.28 -3.56 -2.77
C GLN A 325 -23.04 -3.76 -3.64
N VAL A 326 -22.45 -4.95 -3.60
CA VAL A 326 -21.43 -5.33 -4.58
C VAL A 326 -22.16 -5.67 -5.87
N THR A 327 -22.16 -4.75 -6.83
CA THR A 327 -22.69 -4.99 -8.17
C THR A 327 -21.76 -5.96 -8.90
N VAL A 328 -21.99 -7.27 -8.73
CA VAL A 328 -21.42 -8.26 -9.62
C VAL A 328 -22.05 -8.00 -10.99
N LYS A 329 -21.29 -7.47 -11.94
CA LYS A 329 -21.69 -7.46 -13.35
C LYS A 329 -21.87 -8.91 -13.78
N LEU A 330 -23.09 -9.42 -13.69
CA LEU A 330 -23.48 -10.67 -14.31
C LEU A 330 -23.10 -10.54 -15.78
N HIS A 331 -22.19 -11.39 -16.27
CA HIS A 331 -22.05 -11.55 -17.71
C HIS A 331 -23.43 -11.97 -18.22
N GLN A 332 -24.08 -11.06 -18.96
CA GLN A 332 -25.32 -11.34 -19.67
C GLN A 332 -25.09 -12.59 -20.51
N LYS A 333 -25.61 -13.73 -20.05
CA LYS A 333 -25.88 -14.85 -20.92
C LYS A 333 -26.87 -14.32 -21.95
N PHE A 334 -26.46 -14.35 -23.21
CA PHE A 334 -27.34 -14.15 -24.35
C PHE A 334 -28.58 -15.02 -24.15
N SER A 335 -29.72 -14.35 -24.01
CA SER A 335 -31.04 -14.97 -23.98
C SER A 335 -31.35 -15.45 -25.39
N GLY A 336 -30.90 -16.66 -25.71
CA GLY A 336 -31.45 -17.45 -26.81
C GLY A 336 -32.73 -18.09 -26.34
N ASN A 337 -33.87 -17.60 -26.83
CA ASN A 337 -35.18 -18.22 -26.72
C ASN A 337 -35.09 -19.71 -27.05
N ASN A 338 -35.53 -20.59 -26.13
CA ASN A 338 -36.31 -21.78 -26.45
C ASN A 338 -36.91 -22.37 -25.17
N HIS A 339 -38.23 -22.38 -25.11
CA HIS A 339 -39.02 -23.15 -24.18
C HIS A 339 -38.83 -24.65 -24.42
N SER A 340 -38.57 -25.42 -23.36
CA SER A 340 -39.41 -26.57 -22.96
C SER A 340 -38.83 -27.29 -21.73
N ASN A 341 -39.74 -27.68 -20.84
CA ASN A 341 -39.54 -28.41 -19.60
C ASN A 341 -38.85 -29.76 -19.81
N ILE A 342 -38.15 -30.28 -18.78
CA ILE A 342 -38.38 -31.59 -18.13
C ILE A 342 -37.38 -31.79 -16.97
N ASN A 343 -37.88 -32.48 -15.94
CA ASN A 343 -37.32 -32.86 -14.64
C ASN A 343 -35.90 -33.47 -14.62
N GLY A 344 -35.25 -33.32 -13.45
CA GLY A 344 -34.64 -34.45 -12.73
C GLY A 344 -33.18 -34.84 -13.05
N GLU A 345 -32.45 -35.10 -11.96
CA GLU A 345 -31.25 -35.94 -11.83
C GLU A 345 -29.84 -35.34 -11.97
N SER A 346 -29.06 -35.72 -10.94
CA SER A 346 -27.63 -35.63 -10.75
C SER A 346 -26.82 -36.34 -11.82
N ILE A 347 -25.72 -35.75 -12.29
CA ILE A 347 -24.63 -36.49 -12.93
C ILE A 347 -23.28 -35.98 -12.44
N ASN A 348 -22.55 -36.89 -11.79
CA ASN A 348 -21.12 -36.85 -11.52
C ASN A 348 -20.31 -36.85 -12.81
N SER A 349 -19.20 -36.12 -12.87
CA SER A 349 -18.08 -36.49 -13.73
C SER A 349 -16.73 -36.07 -13.13
N ARG A 350 -16.18 -37.01 -12.35
CA ARG A 350 -14.74 -37.19 -12.20
C ARG A 350 -14.18 -37.65 -13.55
N GLN A 351 -13.22 -36.93 -14.14
CA GLN A 351 -12.01 -37.47 -14.80
C GLN A 351 -11.37 -36.39 -15.67
N LEU A 352 -10.13 -35.99 -15.35
CA LEU A 352 -8.99 -36.31 -16.21
C LEU A 352 -7.65 -36.08 -15.48
N MET A 353 -6.80 -37.11 -15.58
CA MET A 353 -5.39 -37.16 -15.21
C MET A 353 -4.61 -35.92 -15.72
N GLY A 354 -3.64 -35.38 -15.02
CA GLY A 354 -2.43 -36.06 -14.56
C GLY A 354 -1.32 -35.86 -15.59
N SER A 355 -0.47 -34.87 -15.37
CA SER A 355 0.86 -34.77 -15.99
C SER A 355 1.74 -33.85 -15.16
N LYS A 356 2.72 -34.46 -14.47
CA LYS A 356 3.89 -33.79 -13.89
C LYS A 356 4.73 -33.24 -15.03
N ILE A 357 5.10 -31.95 -15.01
CA ILE A 357 6.15 -31.43 -15.89
C ILE A 357 7.08 -30.51 -15.08
N PHE A 358 8.37 -30.80 -15.19
CA PHE A 358 9.52 -30.17 -14.55
C PHE A 358 9.65 -28.69 -14.91
N ILE A 359 9.99 -27.86 -13.93
CA ILE A 359 10.36 -26.45 -14.13
C ILE A 359 11.88 -26.38 -14.18
N ASN A 360 12.43 -26.18 -15.38
CA ASN A 360 13.80 -25.68 -15.50
C ASN A 360 13.80 -24.15 -15.49
N SER A 361 14.55 -23.61 -14.55
CA SER A 361 14.98 -22.23 -14.47
C SER A 361 15.91 -21.90 -15.65
N MET A 362 15.65 -20.79 -16.35
CA MET A 362 16.66 -20.01 -17.09
C MET A 362 16.24 -18.54 -17.02
N ASN A 363 16.99 -17.69 -16.30
CA ASN A 363 18.17 -16.95 -16.73
C ASN A 363 17.86 -15.87 -17.77
N THR A 364 17.62 -14.67 -17.25
CA THR A 364 17.65 -13.40 -17.97
C THR A 364 19.07 -13.10 -18.43
N THR A 365 19.32 -13.16 -19.73
CA THR A 365 20.51 -12.55 -20.34
C THR A 365 20.09 -11.28 -21.05
N SER A 366 20.67 -10.18 -20.58
CA SER A 366 20.70 -8.86 -21.21
C SER A 366 21.28 -8.92 -22.62
N SER A 367 20.58 -8.33 -23.58
CA SER A 367 21.20 -7.75 -24.77
C SER A 367 20.44 -6.49 -25.17
N ASP A 368 21.25 -5.45 -25.30
CA ASP A 368 20.93 -4.04 -25.42
C ASP A 368 20.64 -3.69 -26.89
N GLU A 369 19.36 -3.63 -27.26
CA GLU A 369 18.84 -2.83 -28.39
C GLU A 369 17.42 -2.38 -28.00
N ARG A 370 17.26 -1.13 -27.56
CA ARG A 370 15.94 -0.58 -27.22
C ARG A 370 15.10 -0.41 -28.49
N HIS A 371 14.26 -1.40 -28.80
CA HIS A 371 13.23 -1.22 -29.81
C HIS A 371 12.20 -0.16 -29.32
N PRO A 372 11.99 0.95 -30.06
CA PRO A 372 11.13 2.06 -29.63
C PRO A 372 9.63 1.74 -29.69
N ILE A 373 9.24 0.64 -30.33
CA ILE A 373 7.87 0.15 -30.44
C ILE A 373 7.77 -1.32 -30.08
N PHE A 374 6.68 -1.65 -29.38
CA PHE A 374 6.28 -3.01 -29.09
C PHE A 374 5.00 -3.39 -29.85
N TRP A 375 5.14 -4.26 -30.86
CA TRP A 375 4.01 -4.81 -31.60
C TRP A 375 3.33 -5.95 -30.83
N LEU A 376 2.01 -5.91 -30.75
CA LEU A 376 1.19 -6.90 -30.04
C LEU A 376 0.84 -8.05 -30.99
N GLY A 377 1.80 -8.94 -31.24
CA GLY A 377 1.60 -10.11 -32.09
C GLY A 377 1.18 -9.72 -33.52
N SER A 378 0.18 -10.42 -34.08
CA SER A 378 -0.36 -10.17 -35.42
C SER A 378 -1.61 -9.27 -35.42
N THR A 379 -1.83 -8.48 -34.37
CA THR A 379 -3.08 -7.71 -34.17
C THR A 379 -3.08 -6.34 -34.87
N ASN A 380 -2.00 -5.99 -35.57
CA ASN A 380 -1.75 -4.65 -36.12
C ASN A 380 -1.78 -3.52 -35.08
N LEU A 381 -1.64 -3.87 -33.79
CA LEU A 381 -1.59 -2.94 -32.67
C LEU A 381 -0.17 -2.83 -32.13
N ALA A 382 0.27 -1.60 -31.87
CA ALA A 382 1.59 -1.28 -31.33
C ALA A 382 1.50 -0.36 -30.11
N VAL A 383 2.50 -0.42 -29.23
CA VAL A 383 2.63 0.45 -28.06
C VAL A 383 4.00 1.14 -28.04
N ALA A 384 4.00 2.43 -27.71
CA ALA A 384 5.22 3.20 -27.50
C ALA A 384 5.05 4.33 -26.48
N ALA A 385 6.17 4.86 -25.98
CA ALA A 385 6.19 6.13 -25.27
C ALA A 385 5.94 7.29 -26.25
N THR A 386 5.23 8.33 -25.82
CA THR A 386 4.93 9.51 -26.65
C THR A 386 6.19 10.19 -27.20
N LEU A 387 7.33 10.08 -26.49
CA LEU A 387 8.62 10.62 -26.92
C LEU A 387 9.13 9.97 -28.21
N HIS A 388 8.86 8.68 -28.41
CA HIS A 388 9.34 7.88 -29.54
C HIS A 388 8.40 7.85 -30.74
N VAL A 389 7.21 8.48 -30.62
CA VAL A 389 6.23 8.54 -31.73
C VAL A 389 6.79 9.18 -33.00
N PRO A 390 7.56 10.30 -32.95
CA PRO A 390 8.10 10.92 -34.16
C PRO A 390 9.00 10.00 -34.99
N ASP A 391 9.73 9.11 -34.31
CA ASP A 391 10.72 8.23 -34.95
C ASP A 391 10.07 7.09 -35.74
N VAL A 392 8.75 6.92 -35.62
CA VAL A 392 8.06 5.75 -36.16
C VAL A 392 6.70 6.04 -36.79
N LEU A 393 6.44 7.30 -37.11
CA LEU A 393 5.25 7.72 -37.85
C LEU A 393 5.17 7.05 -39.23
N ASP A 394 6.31 6.69 -39.83
CA ASP A 394 6.36 6.07 -41.16
C ASP A 394 5.91 4.58 -41.16
N ASP A 395 5.92 3.90 -40.01
CA ASP A 395 5.58 2.47 -39.90
C ASP A 395 4.12 2.22 -39.47
N VAL A 396 3.35 3.28 -39.20
CA VAL A 396 2.01 3.22 -38.61
C VAL A 396 1.01 4.06 -39.40
N ASP A 397 -0.21 3.56 -39.57
CA ASP A 397 -1.26 4.22 -40.34
C ASP A 397 -2.12 5.18 -39.50
N CYS A 398 -2.15 4.97 -38.18
CA CYS A 398 -2.92 5.79 -37.25
C CYS A 398 -2.35 5.76 -35.83
N VAL A 399 -2.58 6.84 -35.07
CA VAL A 399 -2.05 7.03 -33.72
C VAL A 399 -3.16 7.43 -32.75
N LEU A 400 -3.26 6.69 -31.65
CA LEU A 400 -4.09 6.98 -30.50
C LEU A 400 -3.19 7.48 -29.36
N ASN A 401 -3.19 8.79 -29.11
CA ASN A 401 -2.39 9.42 -28.08
C ASN A 401 -3.20 9.57 -26.79
N CYS A 402 -2.78 8.88 -25.74
CA CYS A 402 -3.43 8.89 -24.42
C CYS A 402 -2.73 9.82 -23.41
N ASN A 403 -1.74 10.59 -23.83
CA ASN A 403 -0.96 11.47 -22.94
C ASN A 403 -1.78 12.70 -22.51
N SER A 404 -1.67 13.12 -21.26
CA SER A 404 -2.37 14.29 -20.72
C SER A 404 -1.89 15.60 -21.36
N LYS A 405 -0.63 15.65 -21.82
CA LYS A 405 -0.06 16.82 -22.51
C LYS A 405 -0.32 16.73 -24.01
N PHE A 406 -0.90 17.79 -24.57
CA PHE A 406 -1.14 17.89 -26.01
C PHE A 406 0.18 18.06 -26.76
N LYS A 407 0.49 17.11 -27.63
CA LYS A 407 1.52 17.24 -28.67
C LYS A 407 0.86 16.76 -29.96
N SER A 408 0.58 17.65 -30.90
CA SER A 408 0.03 17.27 -32.20
C SER A 408 1.10 16.58 -33.03
N PHE A 409 0.71 15.51 -33.71
CA PHE A 409 1.52 14.87 -34.75
C PHE A 409 0.83 15.14 -36.09
N CYS A 410 1.59 15.53 -37.11
CA CYS A 410 1.06 15.72 -38.45
C CYS A 410 0.95 14.35 -39.12
N LEU A 411 -0.26 13.78 -39.12
CA LEU A 411 -0.58 12.58 -39.90
C LEU A 411 -1.31 12.97 -41.20
N PRO A 412 -1.24 12.15 -42.26
CA PRO A 412 -1.75 12.51 -43.59
C PRO A 412 -3.28 12.72 -43.67
N CYS A 413 -4.04 12.30 -42.65
CA CYS A 413 -5.50 12.33 -42.64
C CYS A 413 -6.01 12.74 -41.25
N ALA A 414 -7.06 13.57 -41.18
CA ALA A 414 -7.68 13.93 -39.91
C ALA A 414 -8.24 12.72 -39.15
N ASP A 415 -8.60 11.65 -39.86
CA ASP A 415 -9.17 10.42 -39.31
C ASP A 415 -8.11 9.43 -38.79
N SER A 416 -6.81 9.72 -38.96
CA SER A 416 -5.72 8.83 -38.50
C SER A 416 -5.12 9.23 -37.16
N TYR A 417 -5.62 10.28 -36.51
CA TYR A 417 -5.14 10.72 -35.20
C TYR A 417 -6.30 10.92 -34.22
N LEU A 418 -6.18 10.32 -33.03
CA LEU A 418 -7.07 10.61 -31.91
C LEU A 418 -6.25 10.92 -30.66
N HIS A 419 -6.50 12.09 -30.06
CA HIS A 419 -5.92 12.45 -28.77
C HIS A 419 -6.99 12.38 -27.68
N LEU A 420 -6.72 11.58 -26.65
CA LEU A 420 -7.55 11.43 -25.46
C LEU A 420 -6.68 11.78 -24.25
N PRO A 421 -6.81 12.97 -23.64
CA PRO A 421 -5.99 13.36 -22.51
C PRO A 421 -6.41 12.57 -21.26
N MET A 422 -5.83 11.39 -21.08
CA MET A 422 -6.07 10.54 -19.93
C MET A 422 -5.05 10.86 -18.83
N VAL A 423 -5.52 10.86 -17.59
CA VAL A 423 -4.71 11.07 -16.39
C VAL A 423 -4.70 9.80 -15.52
N THR A 424 -3.75 9.73 -14.59
CA THR A 424 -3.61 8.55 -13.73
C THR A 424 -4.73 8.48 -12.69
N SER A 425 -4.98 7.28 -12.13
CA SER A 425 -6.00 7.09 -11.08
C SER A 425 -5.74 7.88 -9.81
N LYS A 426 -4.51 8.36 -9.60
CA LYS A 426 -4.13 9.28 -8.50
C LYS A 426 -4.69 10.69 -8.69
N GLU A 427 -4.91 11.11 -9.93
CA GLU A 427 -5.41 12.44 -10.30
C GLU A 427 -6.92 12.40 -10.53
N ASP A 428 -7.39 11.47 -11.35
CA ASP A 428 -8.82 11.21 -11.55
C ASP A 428 -9.09 9.72 -11.76
N ARG A 429 -9.82 9.12 -10.81
CA ARG A 429 -10.16 7.69 -10.81
C ARG A 429 -11.07 7.28 -11.97
N PHE A 430 -11.76 8.22 -12.61
CA PHE A 430 -12.71 7.93 -13.71
C PHE A 430 -12.21 8.35 -15.10
N SER A 431 -11.03 8.98 -15.20
CA SER A 431 -10.50 9.48 -16.48
C SER A 431 -10.39 8.38 -17.53
N LEU A 432 -9.85 7.21 -17.16
CA LEU A 432 -9.68 6.09 -18.07
C LEU A 432 -11.03 5.54 -18.56
N ILE A 433 -11.95 5.23 -17.63
CA ILE A 433 -13.24 4.61 -17.99
C ILE A 433 -14.11 5.50 -18.87
N ASN A 434 -14.03 6.82 -18.72
CA ASN A 434 -14.77 7.79 -19.52
C ASN A 434 -14.25 7.90 -20.96
N ASN A 435 -12.95 7.67 -21.18
CA ASN A 435 -12.31 7.81 -22.50
C ASN A 435 -12.20 6.48 -23.26
N LEU A 436 -12.32 5.33 -22.58
CA LEU A 436 -12.24 4.00 -23.21
C LEU A 436 -13.23 3.78 -24.36
N PRO A 437 -14.52 4.19 -24.29
CA PRO A 437 -15.45 4.00 -25.40
C PRO A 437 -14.98 4.67 -26.70
N SER A 438 -14.44 5.89 -26.60
CA SER A 438 -13.88 6.62 -27.76
C SER A 438 -12.63 5.95 -28.31
N ALA A 439 -11.74 5.46 -27.43
CA ALA A 439 -10.55 4.71 -27.82
C ALA A 439 -10.90 3.43 -28.59
N VAL A 440 -11.86 2.64 -28.06
CA VAL A 440 -12.32 1.39 -28.70
C VAL A 440 -13.05 1.67 -30.00
N GLY A 441 -13.86 2.73 -30.08
CA GLY A 441 -14.54 3.15 -31.31
C GLY A 441 -13.55 3.51 -32.43
N PHE A 442 -12.50 4.27 -32.10
CA PHE A 442 -11.42 4.62 -33.03
C PHE A 442 -10.63 3.40 -33.48
N ALA A 443 -10.31 2.50 -32.55
CA ALA A 443 -9.64 1.24 -32.83
C ALA A 443 -10.46 0.38 -33.80
N LYS A 444 -11.77 0.24 -33.56
CA LYS A 444 -12.68 -0.53 -34.41
C LYS A 444 -12.71 -0.01 -35.83
N LEU A 445 -12.79 1.32 -36.01
CA LEU A 445 -12.81 1.96 -37.33
C LEU A 445 -11.52 1.72 -38.12
N ASN A 446 -10.36 1.79 -37.47
CA ASN A 446 -9.08 1.69 -38.18
C ASN A 446 -8.63 0.24 -38.36
N LEU A 447 -8.77 -0.62 -37.34
CA LEU A 447 -8.38 -2.03 -37.43
C LEU A 447 -9.26 -2.82 -38.40
N SER A 448 -10.56 -2.49 -38.51
CA SER A 448 -11.45 -3.09 -39.54
C SER A 448 -11.03 -2.76 -40.98
N ARG A 449 -10.25 -1.69 -41.17
CA ARG A 449 -9.65 -1.32 -42.46
C ARG A 449 -8.26 -1.92 -42.66
N GLY A 450 -7.81 -2.79 -41.75
CA GLY A 450 -6.49 -3.43 -41.79
C GLY A 450 -5.34 -2.49 -41.46
N LYS A 451 -5.62 -1.29 -40.93
CA LYS A 451 -4.60 -0.29 -40.62
C LYS A 451 -3.78 -0.69 -39.41
N LYS A 452 -2.49 -0.36 -39.44
CA LYS A 452 -1.57 -0.43 -38.31
C LYS A 452 -1.79 0.74 -37.35
N MET A 453 -2.08 0.43 -36.09
CA MET A 453 -2.40 1.43 -35.08
C MET A 453 -1.37 1.45 -33.95
N LEU A 454 -0.89 2.65 -33.61
CA LEU A 454 -0.03 2.89 -32.47
C LEU A 454 -0.82 3.52 -31.32
N VAL A 455 -0.71 2.95 -30.12
CA VAL A 455 -1.25 3.54 -28.89
C VAL A 455 -0.09 4.03 -28.03
N CYS A 456 -0.10 5.30 -27.63
CA CYS A 456 0.99 5.87 -26.86
C CYS A 456 0.54 6.64 -25.62
N CYS A 457 1.39 6.65 -24.59
CA CYS A 457 1.25 7.50 -23.42
C CYS A 457 2.64 7.97 -22.98
N HIS A 458 2.75 8.76 -21.90
CA HIS A 458 4.01 9.34 -21.41
C HIS A 458 5.22 8.38 -21.49
N ASN A 459 5.10 7.17 -20.93
CA ASN A 459 6.15 6.15 -20.89
C ASN A 459 5.84 4.89 -21.72
N GLY A 460 4.61 4.73 -22.21
CA GLY A 460 4.20 3.54 -22.95
C GLY A 460 3.92 2.30 -22.09
N GLU A 461 3.88 2.42 -20.75
CA GLU A 461 3.85 1.25 -19.84
C GLU A 461 2.56 1.12 -19.02
N ASP A 462 1.71 2.16 -18.97
CA ASP A 462 0.56 2.21 -18.07
C ASP A 462 -0.75 2.44 -18.84
N ILE A 463 -1.12 3.72 -19.06
CA ILE A 463 -2.38 4.10 -19.74
C ILE A 463 -2.50 3.47 -21.13
N SER A 464 -1.43 3.52 -21.94
CA SER A 464 -1.44 2.92 -23.28
C SER A 464 -1.68 1.41 -23.24
N ILE A 465 -1.12 0.71 -22.25
CA ILE A 465 -1.31 -0.73 -22.06
C ILE A 465 -2.77 -1.02 -21.67
N CYS A 466 -3.34 -0.25 -20.75
CA CYS A 466 -4.76 -0.40 -20.38
C CYS A 466 -5.70 -0.20 -21.58
N VAL A 467 -5.41 0.80 -22.43
CA VAL A 467 -6.18 1.07 -23.65
C VAL A 467 -6.04 -0.08 -24.66
N CYS A 468 -4.83 -0.60 -24.87
CA CYS A 468 -4.61 -1.78 -25.71
C CYS A 468 -5.36 -3.01 -25.20
N LEU A 469 -5.34 -3.26 -23.89
CA LEU A 469 -6.08 -4.38 -23.28
C LEU A 469 -7.58 -4.24 -23.50
N ALA A 470 -8.14 -3.02 -23.38
CA ALA A 470 -9.55 -2.78 -23.65
C ALA A 470 -9.91 -3.02 -25.13
N ILE A 471 -9.05 -2.57 -26.05
CA ILE A 471 -9.20 -2.82 -27.50
C ILE A 471 -9.20 -4.32 -27.79
N LEU A 472 -8.19 -5.04 -27.29
CA LEU A 472 -8.06 -6.49 -27.49
C LEU A 472 -9.25 -7.24 -26.91
N SER A 473 -9.67 -6.90 -25.69
CA SER A 473 -10.79 -7.57 -25.03
C SER A 473 -12.14 -7.28 -25.69
N SER A 474 -12.26 -6.18 -26.43
CA SER A 474 -13.51 -5.77 -27.07
C SER A 474 -13.63 -6.15 -28.54
N LEU A 475 -12.51 -6.30 -29.25
CA LEU A 475 -12.48 -6.43 -30.72
C LEU A 475 -11.75 -7.70 -31.20
N PHE A 476 -11.27 -8.55 -30.31
CA PHE A 476 -10.60 -9.78 -30.68
C PHE A 476 -11.21 -10.98 -29.94
N ASP A 477 -11.44 -12.06 -30.67
CA ASP A 477 -11.93 -13.34 -30.16
C ASP A 477 -10.94 -14.49 -30.49
N GLU A 478 -11.37 -15.74 -30.32
CA GLU A 478 -10.53 -16.92 -30.60
C GLU A 478 -10.15 -17.06 -32.08
N GLY A 479 -10.89 -16.42 -33.00
CA GLY A 479 -10.65 -16.45 -34.45
C GLY A 479 -9.84 -15.27 -34.99
N GLY A 480 -9.64 -14.20 -34.21
CA GLY A 480 -8.90 -13.01 -34.61
C GLY A 480 -9.68 -11.73 -34.36
N PHE A 481 -9.51 -10.73 -35.23
CA PHE A 481 -10.27 -9.49 -35.16
C PHE A 481 -11.75 -9.74 -35.48
N SER A 482 -12.65 -9.36 -34.57
CA SER A 482 -14.10 -9.65 -34.59
C SER A 482 -14.92 -8.63 -35.39
#